data_AF-A0AAP5TBC3-F1
#
_entry.id   AF-A0AAP5TBC3-F1
#
_cell.length_a   1.000
_cell.length_b   1.000
_cell.length_c   1.000
_cell.angle_alpha   90.00
_cell.angle_beta   90.00
_cell.angle_gamma   90.00
#
_symmetry.space_group_name_H-M   'P 1'
#
loop_
_entity.id
_entity.type
_entity.pdbx_description
1 polymer ?
#
loop_
_entity_poly.entity_id
_entity_poly.type
_entity_poly.pdbx_seq_one_letter_code
_entity_poly.pdbx_strand_id
1 'polypeptide(L)'
;MAKDDGIKVETDEEQIAKIDFDKEDVKQAADMIAEKGFVTKNDFPDMHDRLWSQGFYEKIEDEFHHRDNEDPYIFCERFDFIGGAIESIIFDMDQVKTREKALHILGEALDLKVQDKPNETHKMVTY
;
A
#
# COMPACT_ATOMS: atom_id res chain seq x y z
N MET A 1 46.18 -0.50 -8.72
CA MET A 1 44.98 0.28 -8.39
C MET A 1 43.78 -0.60 -8.68
N ALA A 2 43.20 -1.21 -7.64
CA ALA A 2 41.89 -1.86 -7.79
C ALA A 2 40.87 -0.73 -7.99
N LYS A 3 40.12 -0.78 -9.08
CA LYS A 3 38.97 0.10 -9.28
C LYS A 3 37.93 -0.38 -8.28
N ASP A 4 37.63 0.46 -7.32
CA ASP A 4 36.48 0.31 -6.45
C ASP A 4 35.26 0.66 -7.34
N ASP A 5 34.83 -0.30 -8.15
CA ASP A 5 33.56 -0.22 -8.88
C ASP A 5 32.46 -0.40 -7.83
N GLY A 6 32.21 0.65 -7.06
CA GLY A 6 31.15 0.69 -6.05
C GLY A 6 29.83 0.34 -6.73
N ILE A 7 29.24 -0.78 -6.34
CA ILE A 7 27.92 -1.19 -6.79
C ILE A 7 26.95 -0.08 -6.37
N LYS A 8 26.49 0.74 -7.32
CA LYS A 8 25.41 1.70 -7.07
C LYS A 8 24.14 0.88 -6.88
N VAL A 9 23.70 0.75 -5.63
CA VAL A 9 22.37 0.19 -5.32
C VAL A 9 21.35 1.26 -5.70
N GLU A 10 20.40 0.89 -6.55
CA GLU A 10 19.33 1.77 -6.99
C GLU A 10 18.34 2.02 -5.86
N THR A 11 17.84 3.26 -5.73
CA THR A 11 16.86 3.61 -4.69
C THR A 11 15.46 3.08 -5.03
N ASP A 12 14.56 3.05 -4.05
CA ASP A 12 13.14 2.72 -4.27
C ASP A 12 12.49 3.71 -5.26
N GLU A 13 12.79 5.02 -5.13
CA GLU A 13 12.31 6.06 -6.05
C GLU A 13 12.81 5.86 -7.48
N GLU A 14 14.10 5.54 -7.66
CA GLU A 14 14.69 5.27 -8.97
C GLU A 14 14.05 4.02 -9.63
N GLN A 15 13.68 3.02 -8.83
CA GLN A 15 12.97 1.83 -9.31
C GLN A 15 11.51 2.12 -9.67
N ILE A 16 10.77 2.86 -8.82
CA ILE A 16 9.38 3.24 -9.07
C ILE A 16 9.26 4.10 -10.33
N ALA A 17 10.19 5.02 -10.56
CA ALA A 17 10.21 5.88 -11.74
C ALA A 17 10.34 5.13 -13.08
N LYS A 18 10.73 3.84 -13.05
CA LYS A 18 10.81 2.98 -14.23
C LYS A 18 9.54 2.17 -14.47
N ILE A 19 8.60 2.16 -13.53
CA ILE A 19 7.33 1.46 -13.66
C ILE A 19 6.39 2.33 -14.50
N ASP A 20 5.84 1.75 -15.56
CA ASP A 20 4.80 2.38 -16.36
C ASP A 20 3.44 1.98 -15.80
N PHE A 21 2.69 2.96 -15.31
CA PHE A 21 1.36 2.76 -14.74
C PHE A 21 0.29 3.12 -15.78
N ASP A 22 -0.61 2.19 -16.05
CA ASP A 22 -1.71 2.43 -16.98
C ASP A 22 -2.67 3.49 -16.42
N LYS A 23 -3.02 4.47 -17.26
CA LYS A 23 -3.87 5.60 -16.84
C LYS A 23 -5.31 5.18 -16.59
N GLU A 24 -5.81 4.17 -17.30
CA GLU A 24 -7.15 3.62 -17.07
C GLU A 24 -7.20 2.90 -15.73
N ASP A 25 -6.15 2.14 -15.38
CA ASP A 25 -6.05 1.48 -14.07
C ASP A 25 -6.00 2.51 -12.92
N VAL A 26 -5.21 3.59 -13.06
CA VAL A 26 -5.14 4.67 -12.06
C VAL A 26 -6.52 5.31 -11.84
N LYS A 27 -7.25 5.60 -12.93
CA LYS A 27 -8.60 6.17 -12.85
C LYS A 27 -9.60 5.21 -12.22
N GLN A 28 -9.55 3.94 -12.62
CA GLN A 28 -10.40 2.90 -12.06
C GLN A 28 -10.13 2.75 -10.56
N ALA A 29 -8.87 2.79 -10.13
CA ALA A 29 -8.53 2.71 -8.71
C ALA A 29 -9.07 3.93 -7.94
N ALA A 30 -8.91 5.14 -8.48
CA ALA A 30 -9.48 6.35 -7.88
C ALA A 30 -11.02 6.27 -7.77
N ASP A 31 -11.71 5.80 -8.80
CA ASP A 31 -13.17 5.60 -8.78
C ASP A 31 -13.58 4.57 -7.72
N MET A 32 -12.86 3.45 -7.62
CA MET A 32 -13.13 2.43 -6.60
C MET A 32 -12.85 2.96 -5.19
N ILE A 33 -11.80 3.77 -4.99
CA ILE A 33 -11.54 4.41 -3.69
C ILE A 33 -12.67 5.39 -3.36
N ALA A 34 -13.14 6.19 -4.31
CA ALA A 34 -14.27 7.08 -4.09
C ALA A 34 -15.58 6.32 -3.76
N GLU A 35 -15.79 5.14 -4.35
CA GLU A 35 -17.00 4.34 -4.15
C GLU A 35 -16.99 3.48 -2.88
N LYS A 36 -15.91 2.71 -2.65
CA LYS A 36 -15.82 1.71 -1.56
C LYS A 36 -14.72 2.01 -0.53
N GLY A 37 -13.90 3.03 -0.76
CA GLY A 37 -12.90 3.52 0.20
C GLY A 37 -11.54 2.85 0.16
N PHE A 38 -11.31 1.85 -0.70
CA PHE A 38 -10.01 1.15 -0.78
C PHE A 38 -9.85 0.33 -2.06
N VAL A 39 -8.61 -0.07 -2.36
CA VAL A 39 -8.25 -1.09 -3.36
C VAL A 39 -7.16 -2.02 -2.81
N THR A 40 -7.15 -3.25 -3.32
CA THR A 40 -6.20 -4.31 -2.92
C THR A 40 -5.70 -5.08 -4.14
N LYS A 41 -4.82 -6.07 -3.93
CA LYS A 41 -4.37 -6.97 -5.00
C LYS A 41 -5.48 -7.81 -5.65
N ASN A 42 -6.66 -7.93 -5.04
CA ASN A 42 -7.80 -8.56 -5.69
C ASN A 42 -8.38 -7.68 -6.82
N ASP A 43 -8.19 -6.36 -6.71
CA ASP A 43 -8.61 -5.38 -7.71
C ASP A 43 -7.48 -5.17 -8.74
N PHE A 44 -6.23 -5.03 -8.27
CA PHE A 44 -5.05 -4.81 -9.10
C PHE A 44 -3.92 -5.79 -8.72
N PRO A 45 -3.73 -6.92 -9.44
CA PRO A 45 -2.83 -8.00 -9.03
C PRO A 45 -1.40 -7.56 -8.71
N ASP A 46 -0.86 -6.58 -9.44
CA ASP A 46 0.51 -6.08 -9.26
C ASP A 46 0.73 -5.37 -7.89
N MET A 47 -0.34 -5.04 -7.16
CA MET A 47 -0.25 -4.59 -5.75
C MET A 47 0.36 -5.66 -4.81
N HIS A 48 0.57 -6.89 -5.27
CA HIS A 48 1.40 -7.84 -4.53
C HIS A 48 2.86 -7.36 -4.38
N ASP A 49 3.34 -6.50 -5.28
CA ASP A 49 4.66 -5.90 -5.23
C ASP A 49 4.66 -4.60 -4.43
N ARG A 50 5.65 -4.46 -3.52
CA ARG A 50 5.75 -3.30 -2.62
C ARG A 50 5.99 -2.00 -3.40
N LEU A 51 6.92 -2.01 -4.35
CA LEU A 51 7.31 -0.81 -5.08
C LEU A 51 6.22 -0.42 -6.07
N TRP A 52 5.61 -1.41 -6.72
CA TRP A 52 4.45 -1.19 -7.57
C TRP A 52 3.29 -0.55 -6.80
N SER A 53 2.94 -1.07 -5.63
CA SER A 53 1.88 -0.51 -4.78
C SER A 53 2.14 0.96 -4.40
N GLN A 54 3.39 1.26 -4.03
CA GLN A 54 3.80 2.61 -3.64
C GLN A 54 3.71 3.58 -4.83
N GLY A 55 4.23 3.19 -6.00
CA GLY A 55 4.15 4.03 -7.18
C GLY A 55 2.72 4.21 -7.68
N PHE A 56 1.88 3.17 -7.58
CA PHE A 56 0.48 3.24 -7.96
C PHE A 56 -0.30 4.21 -7.05
N TYR A 57 -0.04 4.17 -5.75
CA TYR A 57 -0.56 5.15 -4.79
C TYR A 57 -0.23 6.60 -5.19
N GLU A 58 1.02 6.89 -5.54
CA GLU A 58 1.44 8.24 -5.96
C GLU A 58 0.69 8.69 -7.23
N LYS A 59 0.39 7.78 -8.16
CA LYS A 59 -0.42 8.10 -9.35
C LYS A 59 -1.89 8.34 -9.03
N ILE A 60 -2.45 7.60 -8.08
CA ILE A 60 -3.82 7.80 -7.62
C ILE A 60 -3.95 9.14 -6.89
N GLU A 61 -2.98 9.49 -6.04
CA GLU A 61 -2.93 10.79 -5.35
C GLU A 61 -2.91 11.94 -6.37
N ASP A 62 -2.05 11.83 -7.39
CA ASP A 62 -2.01 12.80 -8.49
C ASP A 62 -3.34 12.87 -9.26
N GLU A 63 -3.99 11.73 -9.56
CA GLU A 63 -5.31 11.72 -10.21
C GLU A 63 -6.37 12.44 -9.39
N PHE A 64 -6.42 12.27 -8.06
CA PHE A 64 -7.34 13.01 -7.20
C PHE A 64 -7.07 14.52 -7.21
N HIS A 65 -5.81 14.96 -7.23
CA HIS A 65 -5.47 16.38 -7.37
C HIS A 65 -5.96 17.01 -8.69
N HIS A 66 -6.26 16.21 -9.71
CA HIS A 66 -6.84 16.66 -10.98
C HIS A 66 -8.38 16.64 -10.99
N ARG A 67 -9.03 16.07 -9.97
CA ARG A 67 -10.50 16.02 -9.86
C ARG A 67 -11.01 17.24 -9.11
N ASP A 68 -12.05 17.88 -9.64
CA ASP A 68 -12.67 19.02 -8.99
C ASP A 68 -13.44 18.58 -7.72
N ASN A 69 -13.15 19.19 -6.57
CA ASN A 69 -13.80 18.97 -5.27
C ASN A 69 -13.62 17.55 -4.65
N GLU A 70 -12.61 16.79 -5.09
CA GLU A 70 -12.23 15.53 -4.45
C GLU A 70 -10.79 15.64 -3.92
N ASP A 71 -10.62 15.64 -2.60
CA ASP A 71 -9.31 15.64 -1.93
C ASP A 71 -9.33 14.62 -0.78
N PRO A 72 -9.50 13.32 -1.09
CA PRO A 72 -9.60 12.28 -0.08
C PRO A 72 -8.26 12.07 0.63
N TYR A 73 -8.32 11.75 1.91
CA TYR A 73 -7.10 11.49 2.68
C TYR A 73 -6.62 10.04 2.48
N ILE A 74 -5.95 9.77 1.37
CA ILE A 74 -5.54 8.42 0.96
C ILE A 74 -4.18 7.98 1.52
N PHE A 75 -4.01 6.69 1.75
CA PHE A 75 -2.79 6.05 2.24
C PHE A 75 -2.49 4.75 1.50
N CYS A 76 -1.21 4.48 1.25
CA CYS A 76 -0.70 3.14 0.98
C CYS A 76 -0.07 2.56 2.25
N GLU A 77 -0.59 1.44 2.72
CA GLU A 77 -0.02 0.75 3.88
C GLU A 77 0.13 -0.76 3.65
N ARG A 78 1.14 -1.33 4.29
CA ARG A 78 1.43 -2.77 4.29
C ARG A 78 1.22 -3.35 5.68
N PHE A 79 0.59 -4.52 5.71
CA PHE A 79 0.28 -5.23 6.94
C PHE A 79 0.84 -6.63 6.94
N ASP A 80 1.35 -7.05 8.11
CA ASP A 80 1.75 -8.41 8.39
C ASP A 80 0.54 -9.22 8.88
N PHE A 81 0.35 -10.39 8.29
CA PHE A 81 -0.71 -11.34 8.66
C PHE A 81 -0.13 -12.60 9.30
N ILE A 82 -0.98 -13.31 10.04
CA ILE A 82 -0.62 -14.61 10.60
C ILE A 82 -0.27 -15.56 9.45
N GLY A 83 0.91 -16.18 9.54
CA GLY A 83 1.46 -17.01 8.46
C GLY A 83 2.55 -16.31 7.65
N GLY A 84 2.84 -15.03 7.92
CA GLY A 84 3.96 -14.29 7.33
C GLY A 84 3.66 -13.66 5.98
N ALA A 85 2.39 -13.61 5.56
CA ALA A 85 1.98 -12.83 4.40
C ALA A 85 2.08 -11.34 4.72
N ILE A 86 2.61 -10.56 3.78
CA ILE A 86 2.75 -9.10 3.90
C ILE A 86 2.13 -8.47 2.67
N GLU A 87 1.01 -7.79 2.85
CA GLU A 87 0.17 -7.33 1.74
C GLU A 87 -0.09 -5.83 1.82
N SER A 88 -0.31 -5.21 0.66
CA SER A 88 -0.58 -3.77 0.52
C SER A 88 -2.08 -3.49 0.39
N ILE A 89 -2.52 -2.36 0.95
CA ILE A 89 -3.83 -1.75 0.71
C ILE A 89 -3.62 -0.26 0.43
N ILE A 90 -4.37 0.28 -0.53
CA ILE A 90 -4.51 1.72 -0.72
C ILE A 90 -5.93 2.09 -0.28
N PHE A 91 -6.07 3.01 0.67
CA PHE A 91 -7.37 3.32 1.27
C PHE A 91 -7.54 4.80 1.59
N ASP A 92 -8.77 5.28 1.49
CA ASP A 92 -9.21 6.61 1.90
C ASP A 92 -9.58 6.62 3.38
N MET A 93 -8.88 7.42 4.19
CA MET A 93 -9.13 7.56 5.62
C MET A 93 -10.43 8.29 5.96
N ASP A 94 -11.03 9.03 5.04
CA ASP A 94 -12.36 9.62 5.28
C ASP A 94 -13.45 8.53 5.38
N GLN A 95 -13.24 7.40 4.68
CA GLN A 95 -14.13 6.22 4.68
C GLN A 95 -13.64 5.09 5.59
N VAL A 96 -12.34 4.77 5.52
CA VAL A 96 -11.64 3.76 6.32
C VAL A 96 -10.84 4.47 7.42
N LYS A 97 -11.59 4.95 8.42
CA LYS A 97 -11.13 5.89 9.46
C LYS A 97 -9.95 5.46 10.34
N THR A 98 -9.56 4.19 10.31
CA THR A 98 -8.46 3.70 11.13
C THR A 98 -7.61 2.69 10.38
N ARG A 99 -6.32 2.71 10.70
CA ARG A 99 -5.34 1.69 10.29
C ARG A 99 -5.79 0.27 10.65
N GLU A 100 -6.34 0.08 11.85
CA GLU A 100 -6.88 -1.21 12.29
C GLU A 100 -8.02 -1.68 11.38
N LYS A 101 -8.95 -0.78 11.02
CA LYS A 101 -10.03 -1.11 10.08
C LYS A 101 -9.47 -1.47 8.70
N ALA A 102 -8.44 -0.77 8.22
CA ALA A 102 -7.77 -1.09 6.95
C ALA A 102 -7.12 -2.49 6.98
N LEU A 103 -6.43 -2.83 8.08
CA LEU A 103 -5.88 -4.17 8.32
C LEU A 103 -6.97 -5.25 8.25
N HIS A 104 -8.09 -5.06 8.94
CA HIS A 104 -9.19 -6.02 8.92
C HIS A 104 -9.84 -6.14 7.54
N ILE A 105 -10.08 -5.02 6.84
CA ILE A 105 -10.58 -5.02 5.46
C ILE A 105 -9.65 -5.81 4.53
N LEU A 106 -8.34 -5.55 4.62
CA LEU A 106 -7.35 -6.25 3.80
C LEU A 106 -7.33 -7.75 4.12
N GLY A 107 -7.39 -8.09 5.41
CA GLY A 107 -7.46 -9.48 5.88
C GLY A 107 -8.69 -10.21 5.33
N GLU A 108 -9.86 -9.61 5.46
CA GLU A 108 -11.12 -10.18 4.95
C GLU A 108 -11.10 -10.31 3.42
N ALA A 109 -10.62 -9.28 2.70
CA ALA A 109 -10.55 -9.31 1.24
C ALA A 109 -9.65 -10.45 0.73
N LEU A 110 -8.55 -10.74 1.42
CA LEU A 110 -7.54 -11.70 0.99
C LEU A 110 -7.66 -13.07 1.66
N ASP A 111 -8.69 -13.29 2.49
CA ASP A 111 -8.84 -14.47 3.35
C ASP A 111 -7.61 -14.73 4.24
N LEU A 112 -7.03 -13.65 4.76
CA LEU A 112 -5.85 -13.65 5.63
C LEU A 112 -6.23 -13.42 7.08
N LYS A 113 -5.56 -14.16 7.97
CA LYS A 113 -5.80 -14.08 9.41
C LYS A 113 -5.09 -12.88 10.02
N VAL A 114 -5.87 -11.98 10.60
CA VAL A 114 -5.40 -10.82 11.37
C VAL A 114 -4.99 -11.25 12.78
N GLN A 115 -3.96 -10.61 13.33
CA GLN A 115 -3.57 -10.77 14.72
C GLN A 115 -4.26 -9.69 15.59
N ASP A 116 -5.38 -10.05 16.23
CA ASP A 116 -6.20 -9.10 17.02
C ASP A 116 -5.56 -8.68 18.36
N LYS A 117 -4.43 -9.27 18.76
CA LYS A 117 -3.72 -8.94 20.02
C LYS A 117 -2.22 -8.88 19.80
N PRO A 118 -1.52 -7.87 20.33
CA PRO A 118 -0.05 -7.88 20.32
C PRO A 118 0.41 -9.17 21.00
N ASN A 119 1.29 -9.90 20.32
CA ASN A 119 1.93 -11.08 20.88
C ASN A 119 2.49 -10.71 22.26
N GLU A 120 2.05 -11.38 23.33
CA GLU A 120 2.58 -11.22 24.70
C GLU A 120 4.08 -11.60 24.84
N THR A 121 4.79 -11.75 23.72
CA THR A 121 6.20 -12.14 23.65
C THR A 121 7.18 -10.97 23.79
N HIS A 122 6.71 -9.71 23.74
CA HIS A 122 7.50 -8.57 24.20
C HIS A 122 7.15 -8.22 25.65
N LYS A 123 7.42 -9.16 26.58
CA LYS A 123 7.63 -8.75 27.97
C LYS A 123 8.86 -7.85 27.98
N MET A 124 8.65 -6.56 28.22
CA MET A 124 9.72 -5.61 28.44
C MET A 124 10.68 -6.19 29.49
N VAL A 125 11.92 -6.45 29.08
CA VAL A 125 13.02 -6.62 30.02
C VAL A 125 13.30 -5.24 30.56
N THR A 126 12.66 -4.88 31.67
CA THR A 126 13.08 -3.75 32.51
C THR A 126 14.42 -4.12 33.13
N TYR A 127 15.47 -3.41 32.72
CA TYR A 127 16.75 -3.33 33.42
C TYR A 127 16.67 -2.35 34.59
#